data_AF-A0A7K2MBJ5-F1
#
_entry.id   AF-A0A7K2MBJ5-F1
#
_cell.length_a   1.000
_cell.length_b   1.000
_cell.length_c   1.000
_cell.angle_alpha   90.00
_cell.angle_beta   90.00
_cell.angle_gamma   90.00
#
_symmetry.space_group_name_H-M   'P 1'
#
loop_
_entity.id
_entity.type
_entity.pdbx_description
1 polymer ?
#
loop_
_entity_poly.entity_id
_entity_poly.type
_entity_poly.pdbx_seq_one_letter_code
_entity_poly.pdbx_strand_id
1 'polypeptide(L)' 'GAGASLAEAGAYAARVGAVAVTRRGAQESYPTADEVEAV' A
#
# COMPACT_ATOMS: atom_id res chain seq x y z
N GLY A 1 -6.83 4.09 13.71
CA GLY A 1 -5.52 3.66 13.18
C GLY A 1 -5.13 2.37 13.87
N ALA A 2 -4.39 1.49 13.20
CA ALA A 2 -4.02 0.17 13.71
C ALA A 2 -2.95 0.17 14.83
N GLY A 3 -2.51 1.35 15.29
CA GLY A 3 -1.51 1.48 16.38
C GLY A 3 -0.04 1.48 15.94
N ALA A 4 0.23 1.40 14.63
CA ALA A 4 1.60 1.47 14.10
C ALA A 4 2.25 2.84 14.34
N SER A 5 3.57 2.85 14.50
CA SER A 5 4.34 4.09 14.51
C SER A 5 4.23 4.81 13.15
N LEU A 6 4.51 6.11 13.13
CA LEU A 6 4.47 6.89 11.89
C LEU A 6 5.44 6.32 10.83
N ALA A 7 6.62 5.86 11.25
CA ALA A 7 7.61 5.28 10.36
C ALA A 7 7.10 3.97 9.72
N GLU A 8 6.52 3.07 10.51
CA GLU A 8 5.93 1.83 10.02
C GLU A 8 4.76 2.09 9.07
N ALA A 9 3.86 3.02 9.43
CA ALA A 9 2.74 3.40 8.59
C ALA A 9 3.20 4.03 7.27
N GLY A 10 4.22 4.88 7.31
CA GLY A 10 4.80 5.51 6.12
C GLY A 10 5.46 4.49 5.19
N ALA A 11 6.21 3.53 5.74
CA ALA A 11 6.81 2.46 4.96
C ALA A 11 5.76 1.56 4.30
N TYR A 12 4.69 1.21 5.03
CA TYR A 12 3.57 0.45 4.49
C TYR A 12 2.86 1.22 3.36
N ALA A 13 2.57 2.52 3.57
CA ALA A 13 1.95 3.36 2.55
C ALA A 13 2.81 3.49 1.27
N ALA A 14 4.14 3.51 1.41
CA ALA A 14 5.04 3.52 0.26
C ALA A 14 4.94 2.23 -0.57
N ARG A 15 4.84 1.07 0.07
CA ARG A 15 4.62 -0.22 -0.64
C ARG A 15 3.27 -0.25 -1.34
N VAL A 16 2.20 0.18 -0.66
CA VAL A 16 0.86 0.32 -1.27
C VAL A 16 0.93 1.19 -2.53
N GLY A 17 1.58 2.35 -2.45
CA GLY A 17 1.76 3.24 -3.58
C GLY A 17 2.56 2.61 -4.72
N ALA A 18 3.64 1.90 -4.40
CA ALA A 18 4.48 1.21 -5.38
C ALA A 18 3.71 0.13 -6.16
N VAL A 19 2.80 -0.61 -5.51
CA VAL A 19 1.94 -1.58 -6.20
C VAL A 19 0.88 -0.87 -7.04
N ALA A 20 0.18 0.11 -6.45
CA ALA A 20 -0.96 0.78 -7.10
C ALA A 20 -0.57 1.45 -8.43
N VAL A 21 0.61 2.10 -8.50
CA VAL A 21 1.06 2.82 -9.71
C VAL A 21 1.34 1.92 -10.92
N THR A 22 1.39 0.61 -10.75
CA THR A 22 1.56 -0.36 -11.85
C THR A 22 0.26 -0.62 -12.61
N ARG A 23 -0.90 -0.20 -12.07
CA ARG A 23 -2.24 -0.44 -12.60
C ARG A 23 -2.87 0.88 -13.06
N ARG A 24 -3.80 0.79 -14.02
CA ARG A 24 -4.63 1.93 -14.42
C ARG A 24 -5.82 2.07 -13.46
N GLY A 25 -6.36 3.28 -13.36
CA GLY A 25 -7.51 3.58 -12.50
C GLY A 25 -7.08 4.09 -11.12
N ALA A 26 -7.97 4.77 -10.43
CA ALA A 26 -7.67 5.37 -9.13
C ALA A 26 -7.93 4.34 -8.04
N GLN A 27 -9.15 4.29 -7.50
CA GLN A 27 -9.51 3.31 -6.48
C GLN A 27 -9.46 1.88 -7.02
N GLU A 28 -9.68 1.70 -8.33
CA GLU A 28 -9.57 0.41 -9.01
C GLU A 28 -8.14 -0.15 -8.98
N SER A 29 -7.13 0.71 -8.78
CA SER A 29 -5.73 0.28 -8.65
C SER A 29 -5.35 -0.12 -7.23
N TYR A 30 -6.21 0.09 -6.23
CA TYR A 30 -5.85 -0.15 -4.84
C TYR A 30 -5.60 -1.63 -4.58
N PRO A 31 -4.42 -1.99 -4.05
CA PRO A 31 -4.10 -3.38 -3.79
C PRO A 31 -4.77 -3.88 -2.52
N THR A 32 -4.93 -5.20 -2.41
CA THR A 32 -5.25 -5.85 -1.13
C THR A 32 -4.03 -5.86 -0.21
N ALA A 33 -4.24 -6.17 1.07
CA ALA A 33 -3.11 -6.31 2.01
C ALA A 33 -2.16 -7.44 1.58
N ASP A 34 -2.70 -8.58 1.15
CA ASP A 34 -1.89 -9.73 0.68
C ASP A 34 -1.03 -9.36 -0.54
N GLU A 35 -1.56 -8.53 -1.45
CA GLU A 35 -0.79 -8.04 -2.60
C GLU A 35 0.35 -7.11 -2.21
N VAL A 36 0.22 -6.36 -1.11
CA VAL A 36 1.25 -5.44 -0.60
C VAL A 36 2.33 -6.19 0.17
N GLU A 37 1.97 -7.27 0.88
CA GLU A 37 2.90 -8.12 1.62
C GLU A 37 3.71 -9.09 0.73
N ALA A 38 3.31 -9.24 -0.54
CA ALA A 38 4.03 -10.04 -1.53
C ALA A 38 5.22 -9.31 -2.20
N VAL A 39 5.51 -8.06 -1.82
CA VAL A 39 6.55 -7.17 -2.40
C VAL A 39 7.71 -6.97 -1.45
#